data_AF-A0A6A6IJ09-F1
#
_entry.id   AF-A0A6A6IJ09-F1
#
_cell.length_a   1.000
_cell.length_b   1.000
_cell.length_c   1.000
_cell.angle_alpha   90.00
_cell.angle_beta   90.00
_cell.angle_gamma   90.00
#
_symmetry.space_group_name_H-M   'P 1'
#
loop_
_entity.id
_entity.type
_entity.pdbx_description
1 polymer ?
#
loop_
_entity_poly.entity_id
_entity_poly.type
_entity_poly.pdbx_seq_one_letter_code
_entity_poly.pdbx_strand_id
1 'polypeptide(L)'
;MVLWNLDDPGTALKAKVEQAVETYGKLSCRAICEPFPTKLPRELRDEVYDLLVGEAGPALMKSLMWTLNYNAKDIPFRSETVQLRFIANPDFVSQPVAKEIAEQWYRKMRFGIRHHEFEQFTRYDAWGQGLKPAELVNHVQIAVDERDCELLRGRLVLLRRFKPSCRVIIWIRSNSLYWDRDYAWSDQKSERLIEGLEPLIRGLRECNDAGRNLEVWWGYNDQRRVDLTIVECSKDGWLKKIREVRAKRP
;
A
#
# COMPACT_ATOMS: atom_id res chain seq x y z
N MET A 1 22.46 -35.84 -34.46
CA MET A 1 21.98 -36.25 -33.12
C MET A 1 20.67 -35.54 -32.87
N VAL A 2 19.55 -36.20 -33.19
CA VAL A 2 18.20 -35.63 -33.05
C VAL A 2 17.61 -36.21 -31.78
N LEU A 3 17.53 -35.38 -30.73
CA LEU A 3 16.83 -35.74 -29.50
C LEU A 3 15.33 -35.65 -29.80
N TRP A 4 14.65 -36.79 -29.78
CA TRP A 4 13.20 -36.86 -29.84
C TRP A 4 12.63 -36.29 -28.54
N ASN A 5 12.14 -35.05 -28.59
CA ASN A 5 11.17 -34.56 -27.60
C ASN A 5 9.86 -35.31 -27.84
N LEU A 6 9.71 -36.46 -27.20
CA LEU A 6 8.41 -37.09 -27.05
C LEU A 6 7.65 -36.30 -25.99
N ASP A 7 6.73 -35.45 -26.43
CA ASP A 7 5.80 -34.76 -25.55
C ASP A 7 5.10 -35.80 -24.67
N ASP A 8 5.27 -35.68 -23.35
CA ASP A 8 4.64 -36.57 -22.38
C ASP A 8 3.12 -36.51 -22.55
N PRO A 9 2.44 -37.61 -22.95
CA PRO A 9 0.99 -37.63 -23.13
C PRO A 9 0.22 -37.23 -21.84
N GLY A 10 0.84 -37.35 -20.66
CA GLY A 10 0.31 -36.82 -19.41
C GLY A 10 0.16 -35.29 -19.41
N THR A 11 1.05 -34.57 -20.10
CA THR A 11 1.01 -33.10 -20.19
C THR A 11 -0.19 -32.61 -20.98
N ALA A 12 -0.52 -33.27 -22.10
CA ALA A 12 -1.66 -32.90 -22.94
C ALA A 12 -3.01 -33.14 -22.25
N LEU A 13 -3.16 -34.26 -21.53
CA LEU A 13 -4.38 -34.53 -20.75
C LEU A 13 -4.54 -33.52 -19.61
N LYS A 14 -3.47 -33.24 -18.87
CA LYS A 14 -3.48 -32.25 -17.78
C LYS A 14 -3.94 -30.87 -18.28
N ALA A 15 -3.40 -30.39 -19.40
CA ALA A 15 -3.79 -29.11 -19.99
C ALA A 15 -5.27 -29.07 -20.38
N LYS A 16 -5.82 -30.17 -20.95
CA LYS A 16 -7.25 -30.28 -21.27
C LYS A 16 -8.14 -30.23 -20.01
N VAL A 17 -7.74 -30.93 -18.95
CA VAL A 17 -8.47 -30.92 -17.67
C VAL A 17 -8.43 -29.52 -17.05
N GLU A 18 -7.27 -28.87 -17.02
CA GLU A 18 -7.12 -27.50 -16.51
C GLU A 18 -8.00 -26.52 -17.30
N GLN A 19 -8.02 -26.62 -18.64
CA GLN A 19 -8.88 -25.79 -19.48
C GLN A 19 -10.38 -26.03 -19.23
N ALA A 20 -10.79 -27.29 -19.07
CA ALA A 20 -12.18 -27.65 -18.79
C ALA A 20 -12.63 -27.12 -17.41
N VAL A 21 -11.78 -27.27 -16.40
CA VAL A 21 -12.01 -26.72 -15.05
C VAL A 21 -12.08 -25.20 -15.08
N GLU A 22 -11.18 -24.54 -15.82
CA GLU A 22 -11.21 -23.07 -15.97
C GLU A 22 -12.49 -22.60 -16.65
N THR A 23 -12.90 -23.27 -17.74
CA THR A 23 -14.12 -22.94 -18.48
C THR A 23 -15.36 -23.10 -17.60
N TYR A 24 -15.47 -24.21 -16.88
CA TYR A 24 -16.54 -24.43 -15.92
C TYR A 24 -16.55 -23.35 -14.82
N GLY A 25 -15.38 -23.06 -14.23
CA GLY A 25 -15.23 -22.01 -13.22
C GLY A 25 -15.71 -20.65 -13.70
N LYS A 26 -15.34 -20.23 -14.91
CA LYS A 26 -15.79 -18.97 -15.52
C LYS A 26 -17.32 -18.89 -15.62
N LEU A 27 -17.94 -19.94 -16.17
CA LEU A 27 -19.40 -19.99 -16.34
C LEU A 27 -20.14 -19.99 -15.00
N SER A 28 -19.71 -20.84 -14.06
CA SER A 28 -20.34 -20.98 -12.75
C SER A 28 -20.19 -19.71 -11.90
N CYS A 29 -18.99 -19.12 -11.83
CA CYS A 29 -18.77 -17.88 -11.10
C CYS A 29 -19.61 -16.73 -11.68
N ARG A 30 -19.66 -16.60 -13.01
CA ARG A 30 -20.42 -15.52 -13.65
C ARG A 30 -21.92 -15.66 -13.39
N ALA A 31 -22.45 -16.87 -13.47
CA ALA A 31 -23.87 -17.14 -13.18
C ALA A 31 -24.28 -16.73 -11.75
N ILE A 32 -23.36 -16.85 -10.79
CA ILE A 32 -23.57 -16.43 -9.39
C ILE A 32 -23.40 -14.91 -9.23
N CYS A 33 -22.37 -14.34 -9.85
CA CYS A 33 -22.00 -12.93 -9.66
C CYS A 33 -22.86 -11.95 -10.47
N GLU A 34 -23.45 -12.37 -11.59
CA GLU A 34 -24.22 -11.47 -12.47
C GLU A 34 -25.47 -10.87 -11.79
N PRO A 35 -26.29 -11.63 -11.04
CA PRO A 35 -27.42 -11.07 -10.31
C PRO A 35 -27.02 -10.29 -9.05
N PHE A 36 -25.75 -10.36 -8.63
CA PHE A 36 -25.30 -9.88 -7.32
C PHE A 36 -25.52 -8.37 -7.12
N PRO A 37 -25.14 -7.48 -8.07
CA PRO A 37 -25.32 -6.04 -7.92
C PRO A 37 -26.79 -5.59 -7.86
N THR A 38 -27.70 -6.38 -8.43
CA THR A 38 -29.13 -6.02 -8.54
C THR A 38 -30.00 -6.65 -7.46
N LYS A 39 -29.60 -7.81 -6.92
CA LYS A 39 -30.38 -8.53 -5.90
C LYS A 39 -30.01 -8.19 -4.46
N LEU A 40 -28.77 -7.77 -4.22
CA LEU A 40 -28.32 -7.41 -2.88
C LEU A 40 -28.16 -5.89 -2.76
N PRO A 41 -28.55 -5.28 -1.63
CA PRO A 41 -28.22 -3.89 -1.33
C PRO A 41 -26.71 -3.71 -1.16
N ARG A 42 -26.21 -2.48 -1.33
CA ARG A 42 -24.77 -2.19 -1.39
C ARG A 42 -24.03 -2.65 -0.13
N GLU A 43 -24.64 -2.46 1.03
CA GLU A 43 -24.09 -2.77 2.34
C GLU A 43 -23.79 -4.27 2.48
N LEU A 44 -24.73 -5.13 2.07
CA LEU A 44 -24.53 -6.58 2.09
C LEU A 44 -23.48 -7.04 1.07
N ARG A 45 -23.35 -6.34 -0.06
CA ARG A 45 -22.28 -6.64 -1.03
C ARG A 45 -20.90 -6.30 -0.46
N ASP A 46 -20.77 -5.14 0.19
CA ASP A 46 -19.52 -4.73 0.82
C ASP A 46 -19.06 -5.72 1.90
N GLU A 47 -19.98 -6.28 2.70
CA GLU A 47 -19.67 -7.38 3.66
C GLU A 47 -19.12 -8.63 2.96
N VAL A 48 -19.72 -9.04 1.84
CA VAL A 48 -19.23 -10.19 1.06
C VAL A 48 -17.87 -9.89 0.45
N TYR A 49 -17.69 -8.70 -0.12
CA TYR A 49 -16.40 -8.28 -0.67
C TYR A 49 -15.33 -8.19 0.41
N ASP A 50 -15.71 -7.80 1.63
CA ASP A 50 -14.80 -7.81 2.77
C ASP A 50 -14.28 -9.21 3.10
N LEU A 51 -15.15 -10.23 3.04
CA LEU A 51 -14.74 -11.62 3.20
C LEU A 51 -13.83 -12.09 2.06
N LEU A 52 -14.12 -11.70 0.81
CA LEU A 52 -13.33 -12.08 -0.37
C LEU A 52 -11.95 -11.40 -0.41
N VAL A 53 -11.87 -10.15 0.02
CA VAL A 53 -10.62 -9.38 0.06
C VAL A 53 -9.71 -9.87 1.20
N GLY A 54 -10.27 -10.48 2.25
CA GLY A 54 -9.54 -10.96 3.41
C GLY A 54 -9.24 -9.87 4.43
N GLU A 55 -8.37 -10.14 5.40
CA GLU A 55 -8.00 -9.18 6.44
C GLU A 55 -7.13 -8.03 5.91
N ALA A 56 -7.24 -6.86 6.55
CA ALA A 56 -6.46 -5.68 6.21
C ALA A 56 -4.98 -5.87 6.61
N GLY A 57 -4.19 -6.47 5.72
CA GLY A 57 -2.74 -6.57 5.86
C GLY A 57 -1.99 -5.34 5.33
N PRO A 58 -0.71 -5.17 5.69
CA PRO A 58 0.17 -4.22 5.01
C PRO A 58 0.42 -4.68 3.57
N ALA A 59 -0.16 -3.98 2.60
CA ALA A 59 0.17 -4.12 1.20
C ALA A 59 1.45 -3.32 0.91
N LEU A 60 2.61 -3.99 0.91
CA LEU A 60 3.86 -3.37 0.51
C LEU A 60 3.90 -3.17 -1.01
N MET A 61 3.89 -1.90 -1.45
CA MET A 61 3.85 -1.56 -2.87
C MET A 61 5.14 -1.90 -3.62
N LYS A 62 6.26 -2.16 -2.91
CA LYS A 62 7.46 -2.77 -3.51
C LYS A 62 7.14 -4.06 -4.25
N SER A 63 6.13 -4.84 -3.85
CA SER A 63 5.69 -6.00 -4.64
C SER A 63 4.90 -5.58 -5.87
N LEU A 64 3.93 -4.66 -5.68
CA LEU A 64 3.04 -4.19 -6.74
C LEU A 64 3.79 -3.51 -7.88
N MET A 65 4.65 -2.51 -7.64
CA MET A 65 5.30 -1.79 -8.76
C MET A 65 6.27 -2.64 -9.59
N TRP A 66 6.92 -3.65 -9.02
CA TRP A 66 7.71 -4.60 -9.79
C TRP A 66 6.83 -5.50 -10.66
N THR A 67 5.63 -5.82 -10.20
CA THR A 67 4.62 -6.56 -10.97
C THR A 67 3.81 -5.71 -11.96
N LEU A 68 3.78 -4.38 -11.82
CA LEU A 68 3.04 -3.48 -12.73
C LEU A 68 3.79 -3.14 -14.03
N ASN A 69 5.08 -3.51 -14.12
CA ASN A 69 5.81 -3.57 -15.40
C ASN A 69 5.54 -4.87 -16.18
N TYR A 70 4.84 -5.82 -15.56
CA TYR A 70 4.32 -7.00 -16.21
C TYR A 70 2.87 -6.73 -16.64
N ASN A 71 2.41 -7.35 -17.74
CA ASN A 71 0.99 -7.29 -18.13
C ASN A 71 0.11 -7.58 -16.90
N ALA A 72 -1.09 -7.01 -16.80
CA ALA A 72 -2.01 -7.31 -15.68
C ALA A 72 -2.28 -8.82 -15.51
N LYS A 73 -2.02 -9.64 -16.55
CA LYS A 73 -2.07 -11.10 -16.55
C LYS A 73 -0.92 -11.78 -15.79
N ASP A 74 0.18 -11.07 -15.58
CA ASP A 74 1.49 -11.54 -15.15
C ASP A 74 1.91 -10.91 -13.80
N ILE A 75 0.96 -10.40 -13.00
CA ILE A 75 1.23 -9.94 -11.63
C ILE A 75 1.38 -11.18 -10.74
N PRO A 76 2.60 -11.62 -10.34
CA PRO A 76 2.76 -12.59 -9.28
C PRO A 76 2.34 -11.95 -7.95
N PHE A 77 1.03 -11.97 -7.70
CA PHE A 77 0.48 -11.91 -6.36
C PHE A 77 1.15 -13.04 -5.57
N ARG A 78 2.12 -12.70 -4.73
CA ARG A 78 2.86 -13.69 -3.93
C ARG A 78 1.89 -14.44 -3.02
N SER A 79 1.63 -15.68 -3.41
CA SER A 79 1.27 -16.89 -2.66
C SER A 79 0.09 -16.93 -1.67
N GLU A 80 -0.44 -15.83 -1.14
CA GLU A 80 -1.61 -15.88 -0.22
C GLU A 80 -2.88 -15.25 -0.79
N THR A 81 -2.78 -14.62 -1.97
CA THR A 81 -3.89 -13.95 -2.66
C THR A 81 -4.30 -14.64 -3.96
N VAL A 82 -4.09 -15.96 -4.06
CA VAL A 82 -4.57 -16.77 -5.21
C VAL A 82 -6.07 -16.51 -5.50
N GLN A 83 -6.85 -16.19 -4.47
CA GLN A 83 -8.25 -15.77 -4.58
C GLN A 83 -8.44 -14.48 -5.41
N LEU A 84 -7.56 -13.49 -5.25
CA LEU A 84 -7.61 -12.20 -5.96
C LEU A 84 -7.54 -12.35 -7.50
N ARG A 85 -6.82 -13.36 -7.99
CA ARG A 85 -6.71 -13.64 -9.43
C ARG A 85 -8.05 -13.95 -10.08
N PHE A 86 -8.97 -14.57 -9.35
CA PHE A 86 -10.28 -14.96 -9.88
C PHE A 86 -11.36 -13.93 -9.59
N ILE A 87 -11.37 -13.34 -8.39
CA ILE A 87 -12.48 -12.46 -7.96
C ILE A 87 -12.52 -11.10 -8.66
N ALA A 88 -11.45 -10.67 -9.32
CA ALA A 88 -11.45 -9.43 -10.11
C ALA A 88 -11.23 -9.68 -11.61
N ASN A 89 -11.18 -10.94 -12.04
CA ASN A 89 -11.02 -11.27 -13.45
C ASN A 89 -12.40 -11.19 -14.14
N PRO A 90 -12.57 -10.34 -15.17
CA PRO A 90 -13.84 -10.18 -15.87
C PRO A 90 -14.32 -11.46 -16.58
N ASP A 91 -13.45 -12.46 -16.75
CA ASP A 91 -13.85 -13.78 -17.25
C ASP A 91 -14.67 -14.58 -16.22
N PHE A 92 -14.44 -14.36 -14.93
CA PHE A 92 -15.09 -15.10 -13.83
C PHE A 92 -16.19 -14.30 -13.15
N VAL A 93 -16.03 -12.99 -13.04
CA VAL A 93 -17.00 -12.09 -12.42
C VAL A 93 -17.49 -11.07 -13.43
N SER A 94 -18.71 -10.56 -13.26
CA SER A 94 -19.20 -9.47 -14.12
C SER A 94 -18.36 -8.20 -13.90
N GLN A 95 -18.23 -7.37 -14.94
CA GLN A 95 -17.46 -6.13 -14.87
C GLN A 95 -17.86 -5.21 -13.70
N PRO A 96 -19.16 -5.03 -13.36
CA PRO A 96 -19.55 -4.27 -12.18
C PRO A 96 -19.03 -4.88 -10.88
N VAL A 97 -19.14 -6.20 -10.71
CA VAL A 97 -18.66 -6.90 -9.50
C VAL A 97 -17.15 -6.80 -9.37
N ALA A 98 -16.41 -7.01 -10.46
CA ALA A 98 -14.95 -6.85 -10.47
C ALA A 98 -14.52 -5.46 -9.98
N LYS A 99 -15.21 -4.42 -10.46
CA LYS A 99 -14.97 -3.04 -10.06
C LYS A 99 -15.29 -2.80 -8.58
N GLU A 100 -16.42 -3.28 -8.08
CA GLU A 100 -16.79 -3.11 -6.66
C GLU A 100 -15.80 -3.83 -5.72
N ILE A 101 -15.32 -5.02 -6.08
CA ILE A 101 -14.30 -5.76 -5.34
C ILE A 101 -12.97 -4.99 -5.32
N ALA A 102 -12.54 -4.45 -6.47
CA ALA A 102 -11.33 -3.63 -6.56
C ALA A 102 -11.43 -2.34 -5.71
N GLU A 103 -12.60 -1.69 -5.70
CA GLU A 103 -12.86 -0.56 -4.81
C GLU A 103 -12.73 -0.95 -3.33
N GLN A 104 -13.31 -2.09 -2.94
CA GLN A 104 -13.24 -2.59 -1.57
C GLN A 104 -11.79 -2.91 -1.16
N TRP A 105 -11.01 -3.50 -2.08
CA TRP A 105 -9.59 -3.74 -1.86
C TRP A 105 -8.82 -2.45 -1.57
N TYR A 106 -9.01 -1.38 -2.34
CA TYR A 106 -8.36 -0.10 -2.07
C TYR A 106 -8.79 0.51 -0.72
N ARG A 107 -10.07 0.40 -0.35
CA ARG A 107 -10.58 0.91 0.92
C ARG A 107 -10.01 0.15 2.12
N LYS A 108 -9.88 -1.17 2.00
CA LYS A 108 -9.49 -2.05 3.10
C LYS A 108 -7.99 -2.12 3.33
N MET A 109 -7.20 -2.14 2.26
CA MET A 109 -5.76 -2.37 2.35
C MET A 109 -4.99 -1.17 2.91
N ARG A 110 -3.86 -1.48 3.57
CA ARG A 110 -2.90 -0.48 4.06
C ARG A 110 -1.72 -0.41 3.11
N PHE A 111 -1.54 0.71 2.41
CA PHE A 111 -0.51 0.80 1.37
C PHE A 111 0.79 1.36 1.90
N GLY A 112 1.86 0.57 1.87
CA GLY A 112 3.23 1.04 2.13
C GLY A 112 3.91 1.44 0.84
N ILE A 113 4.15 2.75 0.64
CA ILE A 113 4.74 3.31 -0.58
C ILE A 113 6.01 4.08 -0.27
N ARG A 114 6.98 4.12 -1.18
CA ARG A 114 8.12 5.03 -1.06
C ARG A 114 7.77 6.40 -1.62
N HIS A 115 8.44 7.44 -1.15
CA HIS A 115 8.18 8.80 -1.62
C HIS A 115 8.33 8.98 -3.15
N HIS A 116 9.22 8.21 -3.81
CA HIS A 116 9.37 8.30 -5.26
C HIS A 116 8.21 7.67 -6.03
N GLU A 117 7.53 6.68 -5.43
CA GLU A 117 6.40 5.93 -6.01
C GLU A 117 5.06 6.68 -5.84
N PHE A 118 5.07 7.75 -5.04
CA PHE A 118 3.86 8.45 -4.60
C PHE A 118 3.03 8.98 -5.78
N GLU A 119 3.66 9.62 -6.76
CA GLU A 119 2.94 10.15 -7.93
C GLU A 119 2.27 9.05 -8.74
N GLN A 120 2.98 7.94 -8.97
CA GLN A 120 2.46 6.80 -9.72
C GLN A 120 1.28 6.16 -9.01
N PHE A 121 1.36 5.94 -7.69
CA PHE A 121 0.26 5.36 -6.91
C PHE A 121 -1.03 6.17 -7.02
N THR A 122 -0.93 7.50 -7.01
CA THR A 122 -2.13 8.35 -7.12
C THR A 122 -2.83 8.28 -8.47
N ARG A 123 -2.17 7.75 -9.51
CA ARG A 123 -2.66 7.72 -10.89
C ARG A 123 -2.96 6.32 -11.41
N TYR A 124 -2.19 5.33 -10.96
CA TYR A 124 -2.19 4.01 -11.58
C TYR A 124 -3.21 3.09 -10.91
N ASP A 125 -4.17 2.62 -11.71
CA ASP A 125 -5.11 1.60 -11.28
C ASP A 125 -4.53 0.19 -11.41
N ALA A 126 -4.15 -0.40 -10.29
CA ALA A 126 -3.64 -1.77 -10.19
C ALA A 126 -4.57 -2.83 -10.80
N TRP A 127 -5.88 -2.55 -10.88
CA TRP A 127 -6.88 -3.51 -11.37
C TRP A 127 -7.32 -3.26 -12.81
N GLY A 128 -6.89 -2.14 -13.43
CA GLY A 128 -7.32 -1.76 -14.78
C GLY A 128 -8.83 -1.57 -14.94
N GLN A 129 -9.53 -1.23 -13.85
CA GLN A 129 -10.98 -1.03 -13.78
C GLN A 129 -11.40 0.45 -13.93
N GLY A 130 -10.45 1.33 -14.27
CA GLY A 130 -10.66 2.78 -14.38
C GLY A 130 -10.85 3.46 -13.02
N LEU A 131 -10.30 2.89 -11.95
CA LEU A 131 -10.36 3.43 -10.60
C LEU A 131 -9.31 4.50 -10.37
N LYS A 132 -9.59 5.40 -9.43
CA LYS A 132 -8.64 6.40 -8.93
C LYS A 132 -8.26 6.05 -7.50
N PRO A 133 -7.10 5.41 -7.27
CA PRO A 133 -6.71 4.94 -5.93
C PRO A 133 -6.78 6.03 -4.87
N ALA A 134 -6.36 7.25 -5.21
CA ALA A 134 -6.32 8.37 -4.28
C ALA A 134 -7.71 8.75 -3.71
N GLU A 135 -8.79 8.49 -4.45
CA GLU A 135 -10.17 8.75 -4.01
C GLU A 135 -10.74 7.60 -3.17
N LEU A 136 -10.11 6.41 -3.18
CA LEU A 136 -10.64 5.20 -2.56
C LEU A 136 -9.90 4.84 -1.26
N VAL A 137 -8.57 4.99 -1.26
CA VAL A 137 -7.71 4.49 -0.18
C VAL A 137 -7.99 5.18 1.15
N ASN A 138 -8.08 4.38 2.21
CA ASN A 138 -8.28 4.87 3.57
C ASN A 138 -6.97 5.01 4.37
N HIS A 139 -5.92 4.26 4.00
CA HIS A 139 -4.69 4.21 4.76
C HIS A 139 -3.44 4.11 3.87
N VAL A 140 -2.57 5.11 3.95
CA VAL A 140 -1.29 5.14 3.24
C VAL A 140 -0.17 5.38 4.22
N GLN A 141 0.90 4.61 4.10
CA GLN A 141 2.16 4.82 4.79
C GLN A 141 3.22 5.17 3.75
N ILE A 142 3.78 6.37 3.84
CA ILE A 142 4.83 6.86 2.96
C ILE A 142 6.17 6.73 3.69
N ALA A 143 7.00 5.79 3.25
CA ALA A 143 8.35 5.65 3.75
C ALA A 143 9.28 6.65 3.04
N VAL A 144 9.99 7.45 3.85
CA VAL A 144 11.03 8.38 3.42
C VAL A 144 12.31 8.03 4.16
N ASP A 145 13.45 8.01 3.48
CA ASP A 145 14.72 7.96 4.19
C ASP A 145 15.07 9.36 4.67
N GLU A 146 15.73 9.48 5.82
CA GLU A 146 16.11 10.78 6.40
C GLU A 146 16.86 11.71 5.43
N ARG A 147 17.60 11.12 4.48
CA ARG A 147 18.36 11.84 3.44
C ARG A 147 17.46 12.40 2.31
N ASP A 148 16.25 11.88 2.18
CA ASP A 148 15.30 12.19 1.11
C ASP A 148 14.16 13.13 1.58
N CYS A 149 14.24 13.65 2.81
CA CYS A 149 13.19 14.50 3.38
C CYS A 149 12.94 15.78 2.56
N GLU A 150 13.98 16.39 2.01
CA GLU A 150 13.85 17.54 1.10
C GLU A 150 13.10 17.17 -0.19
N LEU A 151 13.32 15.97 -0.73
CA LEU A 151 12.61 15.50 -1.93
C LEU A 151 11.13 15.26 -1.63
N LEU A 152 10.81 14.78 -0.43
CA LEU A 152 9.42 14.60 -0.01
C LEU A 152 8.70 15.94 0.13
N ARG A 153 9.37 17.00 0.60
CA ARG A 153 8.77 18.33 0.74
C ARG A 153 8.10 18.81 -0.55
N GLY A 154 8.81 18.74 -1.68
CA GLY A 154 8.27 19.10 -2.99
C GLY A 154 7.10 18.22 -3.45
N ARG A 155 6.92 17.06 -2.83
CA ARG A 155 5.87 16.07 -3.13
C ARG A 155 4.70 16.10 -2.14
N LEU A 156 4.78 16.84 -1.04
CA LEU A 156 3.69 16.94 -0.07
C LEU A 156 2.40 17.49 -0.70
N VAL A 157 2.52 18.32 -1.74
CA VAL A 157 1.36 18.77 -2.53
C VAL A 157 0.53 17.61 -3.10
N LEU A 158 1.14 16.45 -3.34
CA LEU A 158 0.44 15.25 -3.82
C LEU A 158 -0.49 14.64 -2.76
N LEU A 159 -0.28 14.91 -1.46
CA LEU A 159 -1.20 14.50 -0.39
C LEU A 159 -2.59 15.08 -0.59
N ARG A 160 -2.70 16.21 -1.31
CA ARG A 160 -3.99 16.82 -1.63
C ARG A 160 -4.86 15.97 -2.55
N ARG A 161 -4.26 15.02 -3.28
CA ARG A 161 -4.98 14.08 -4.16
C ARG A 161 -5.74 13.01 -3.39
N PHE A 162 -5.29 12.67 -2.19
CA PHE A 162 -6.05 11.75 -1.35
C PHE A 162 -7.35 12.39 -0.89
N LYS A 163 -8.37 11.60 -0.61
CA LYS A 163 -9.55 12.13 0.10
C LYS A 163 -9.18 12.61 1.51
N PRO A 164 -9.87 13.61 2.09
CA PRO A 164 -9.54 14.16 3.41
C PRO A 164 -9.54 13.13 4.55
N SER A 165 -10.41 12.11 4.47
CA SER A 165 -10.50 11.04 5.47
C SER A 165 -9.39 10.00 5.38
N CYS A 166 -8.56 10.02 4.34
CA CYS A 166 -7.43 9.10 4.21
C CYS A 166 -6.40 9.40 5.31
N ARG A 167 -6.11 8.39 6.13
CA ARG A 167 -5.03 8.44 7.11
C ARG A 167 -3.70 8.26 6.39
N VAL A 168 -2.85 9.29 6.42
CA VAL A 168 -1.51 9.21 5.84
C VAL A 168 -0.46 9.24 6.94
N ILE A 169 0.35 8.20 6.99
CA ILE A 169 1.50 8.10 7.88
C ILE A 169 2.75 8.41 7.09
N ILE A 170 3.49 9.45 7.48
CA ILE A 170 4.82 9.72 6.96
C ILE A 170 5.81 9.02 7.87
N TRP A 171 6.42 7.95 7.36
CA TRP A 171 7.42 7.19 8.10
C TRP A 171 8.83 7.60 7.69
N ILE A 172 9.48 8.38 8.54
CA ILE A 172 10.86 8.82 8.37
C ILE A 172 11.78 7.71 8.91
N ARG A 173 12.38 6.97 7.98
CA ARG A 173 13.34 5.91 8.24
C ARG A 173 14.71 6.52 8.45
N SER A 174 15.22 6.33 9.66
CA SER A 174 16.57 6.75 9.99
C SER A 174 17.50 5.56 9.86
N ASN A 175 18.36 5.59 8.82
CA ASN A 175 19.39 4.58 8.63
C ASN A 175 20.59 4.83 9.53
N SER A 176 20.76 6.04 10.08
CA SER A 176 21.74 6.33 11.11
C SER A 176 21.55 5.50 12.40
N LEU A 177 20.36 4.91 12.62
CA LEU A 177 20.11 3.96 13.71
C LEU A 177 20.78 2.58 13.51
N TYR A 178 21.30 2.25 12.31
CA TYR A 178 22.02 0.99 12.04
C TYR A 178 23.48 1.04 12.55
N TRP A 179 24.09 2.23 12.58
CA TRP A 179 25.55 2.36 12.67
C TRP A 179 26.07 2.63 14.08
N ASP A 180 25.18 2.97 15.02
CA ASP A 180 25.55 3.38 16.37
C ASP A 180 25.07 2.34 17.40
N ARG A 181 25.54 1.08 17.31
CA ARG A 181 25.46 0.17 18.47
C ARG A 181 26.39 0.63 19.61
N ASP A 182 27.43 1.40 19.29
CA ASP A 182 28.46 1.84 20.25
C ASP A 182 28.63 3.36 20.38
N TYR A 183 27.95 4.16 19.55
CA TYR A 183 28.02 5.62 19.65
C TYR A 183 26.77 6.15 20.34
N ALA A 184 26.96 6.70 21.53
CA ALA A 184 25.94 7.49 22.20
C ALA A 184 25.39 8.54 21.21
N TRP A 185 24.08 8.49 20.96
CA TRP A 185 23.39 9.54 20.24
C TRP A 185 23.59 10.86 20.98
N SER A 186 24.53 11.68 20.53
CA SER A 186 24.70 13.01 21.10
C SER A 186 23.46 13.86 20.78
N ASP A 187 23.07 14.72 21.72
CA ASP A 187 22.01 15.70 21.48
C ASP A 187 22.25 16.48 20.17
N GLN A 188 23.52 16.80 19.90
CA GLN A 188 23.97 17.49 18.68
C GLN A 188 23.61 16.75 17.37
N LYS A 189 23.71 15.41 17.31
CA LYS A 189 23.28 14.63 16.12
C LYS A 189 21.77 14.73 15.91
N SER A 190 21.01 14.68 17.00
CA SER A 190 19.54 14.81 16.98
C SER A 190 19.10 16.19 16.51
N GLU A 191 19.78 17.24 16.98
CA GLU A 191 19.52 18.62 16.60
C GLU A 191 19.78 18.84 15.11
N ARG A 192 20.94 18.43 14.60
CA ARG A 192 21.26 18.53 13.16
C ARG A 192 20.27 17.76 12.29
N LEU A 193 19.85 16.58 12.74
CA LEU A 193 18.85 15.80 12.02
C LEU A 193 17.53 16.56 11.94
N ILE A 194 17.02 17.08 13.06
CA ILE A 194 15.75 17.79 13.10
C ILE A 194 15.82 19.12 12.35
N GLU A 195 16.98 19.80 12.35
CA GLU A 195 17.24 20.94 11.48
C GLU A 195 17.09 20.58 10.00
N GLY A 196 17.65 19.44 9.58
CA GLY A 196 17.45 18.90 8.23
C GLY A 196 15.99 18.49 7.94
N LEU A 197 15.17 18.25 8.96
CA LEU A 197 13.75 17.94 8.82
C LEU A 197 12.85 19.17 8.85
N GLU A 198 13.35 20.35 9.25
CA GLU A 198 12.54 21.56 9.42
C GLU A 198 11.71 21.91 8.16
N PRO A 199 12.26 21.84 6.94
CA PRO A 199 11.48 22.15 5.74
C PRO A 199 10.35 21.15 5.49
N LEU A 200 10.56 19.88 5.85
CA LEU A 200 9.53 18.84 5.81
C LEU A 200 8.45 19.11 6.86
N ILE A 201 8.84 19.43 8.10
CA ILE A 201 7.93 19.75 9.22
C ILE A 201 6.96 20.87 8.83
N ARG A 202 7.47 21.94 8.18
CA ARG A 202 6.63 23.05 7.70
C ARG A 202 5.56 22.59 6.72
N GLY A 203 5.95 21.80 5.72
CA GLY A 203 5.00 21.30 4.73
C GLY A 203 3.98 20.32 5.33
N LEU A 204 4.37 19.51 6.32
CA LEU A 204 3.45 18.63 7.05
C LEU A 204 2.41 19.44 7.83
N ARG A 205 2.82 20.54 8.45
CA ARG A 205 1.92 21.46 9.14
C ARG A 205 0.91 22.07 8.17
N GLU A 206 1.37 22.59 7.03
CA GLU A 206 0.48 23.13 6.00
C GLU A 206 -0.56 22.10 5.53
N CYS A 207 -0.16 20.83 5.40
CA CYS A 207 -1.10 19.78 5.03
C CYS A 207 -2.10 19.47 6.16
N ASN A 208 -1.65 19.45 7.42
CA ASN A 208 -2.53 19.25 8.58
C ASN A 208 -3.52 20.40 8.78
N ASP A 209 -3.05 21.65 8.62
CA ASP A 209 -3.89 22.85 8.68
C ASP A 209 -4.95 22.86 7.57
N ALA A 210 -4.65 22.20 6.43
CA ALA A 210 -5.61 21.93 5.37
C ALA A 210 -6.58 20.76 5.66
N GLY A 211 -6.66 20.30 6.91
CA GLY A 211 -7.60 19.26 7.37
C GLY A 211 -7.22 17.83 7.01
N ARG A 212 -5.94 17.55 6.76
CA ARG A 212 -5.48 16.19 6.40
C ARG A 212 -5.24 15.34 7.65
N ASN A 213 -5.72 14.10 7.62
CA ASN A 213 -5.47 13.12 8.67
C ASN A 213 -4.04 12.57 8.52
N LEU A 214 -3.09 13.24 9.15
CA LEU A 214 -1.67 12.96 9.01
C LEU A 214 -1.05 12.50 10.33
N GLU A 215 -0.17 11.51 10.23
CA GLU A 215 0.70 11.09 11.32
C GLU A 215 2.15 11.08 10.85
N VAL A 216 3.07 11.38 11.76
CA VAL A 216 4.50 11.32 11.46
C VAL A 216 5.15 10.35 12.41
N TRP A 217 5.75 9.33 11.84
CA TRP A 217 6.49 8.32 12.60
C TRP A 217 7.96 8.46 12.28
N TRP A 218 8.78 8.45 13.31
CA TRP A 218 10.22 8.43 13.15
C TRP A 218 10.79 7.20 13.85
N GLY A 219 11.70 6.50 13.17
CA GLY A 219 12.30 5.32 13.77
C GLY A 219 13.10 4.45 12.81
N TYR A 220 13.50 3.31 13.37
CA TYR A 220 14.24 2.26 12.70
C TYR A 220 13.46 0.97 12.85
N ASN A 221 12.81 0.58 11.74
CA ASN A 221 11.80 -0.46 11.69
C ASN A 221 10.62 -0.20 12.67
N ASP A 222 9.62 -1.05 12.58
CA ASP A 222 8.31 -0.92 13.22
C ASP A 222 8.41 -0.92 14.76
N GLN A 223 9.53 -1.41 15.29
CA GLN A 223 9.77 -1.62 16.72
C GLN A 223 10.23 -0.36 17.47
N ARG A 224 10.65 0.71 16.78
CA ARG A 224 11.22 1.93 17.40
C ARG A 224 10.48 3.19 16.97
N ARG A 225 9.16 3.13 17.01
CA ARG A 225 8.25 4.20 16.59
C ARG A 225 8.21 5.33 17.63
N VAL A 226 8.56 6.54 17.20
CA VAL A 226 8.20 7.77 17.89
C VAL A 226 7.00 8.37 17.17
N ASP A 227 5.87 8.44 17.87
CA ASP A 227 4.71 9.18 17.41
C ASP A 227 4.95 10.67 17.59
N LEU A 228 5.19 11.34 16.47
CA LEU A 228 5.32 12.78 16.39
C LEU A 228 3.96 13.31 15.98
N THR A 229 3.16 13.70 16.96
CA THR A 229 1.87 14.32 16.67
C THR A 229 2.11 15.64 15.95
N ILE A 230 1.25 16.00 15.01
CA ILE A 230 1.49 17.21 14.21
C ILE A 230 1.32 18.49 15.02
N VAL A 231 0.57 18.41 16.11
CA VAL A 231 0.47 19.49 17.10
C VAL A 231 1.84 19.77 17.75
N GLU A 232 2.72 18.77 17.84
CA GLU A 232 4.07 18.90 18.37
C GLU A 232 5.11 19.28 17.29
N CYS A 233 4.72 19.59 16.04
CA CYS A 233 5.60 19.93 14.89
C CYS A 233 6.39 21.24 15.04
N SER A 234 6.84 21.64 16.24
CA SER A 234 7.99 22.53 16.38
C SER A 234 9.27 21.69 16.48
N LYS A 235 10.40 22.27 16.07
CA LYS A 235 11.73 21.67 16.28
C LYS A 235 11.92 21.23 17.73
N ASP A 236 11.55 22.10 18.67
CA ASP A 236 11.69 21.84 20.12
C ASP A 236 10.73 20.74 20.61
N GLY A 237 9.50 20.70 20.08
CA GLY A 237 8.53 19.66 20.41
C GLY A 237 9.02 18.28 19.98
N TRP A 238 9.56 18.18 18.76
CA TRP A 238 10.17 16.94 18.27
C TRP A 238 11.41 16.56 19.07
N LEU A 239 12.32 17.50 19.35
CA LEU A 239 13.50 17.26 20.19
C LEU A 239 13.11 16.72 21.56
N LYS A 240 12.14 17.35 22.21
CA LYS A 240 11.62 16.93 23.52
C LYS A 240 11.07 15.51 23.46
N LYS A 241 10.21 15.20 22.48
CA LYS A 241 9.63 13.86 22.32
C LYS A 241 10.68 12.79 22.09
N ILE A 242 11.68 13.10 21.27
CA ILE A 242 12.80 12.20 20.98
C ILE A 242 13.61 11.93 22.26
N ARG A 243 13.90 12.97 23.06
CA ARG A 243 14.57 12.83 24.37
C ARG A 243 13.74 12.00 25.35
N GLU A 244 12.42 12.22 25.42
CA GLU A 244 11.50 11.43 26.27
C GLU A 244 11.48 9.95 25.90
N VAL A 245 11.38 9.63 24.60
CA VAL A 245 11.41 8.23 24.15
C VAL A 245 12.77 7.58 24.42
N ARG A 246 13.87 8.33 24.38
CA ARG A 246 15.19 7.83 24.77
C ARG A 246 15.30 7.55 26.26
N ALA A 247 14.82 8.47 27.10
CA ALA A 247 14.89 8.33 28.56
C ALA A 247 14.13 7.12 29.09
N LYS A 248 13.11 6.65 28.36
CA LYS A 248 12.33 5.44 28.70
C LYS A 248 12.98 4.14 28.25
N ARG A 249 14.14 4.18 27.59
CA ARG A 249 14.84 2.97 27.16
C ARG A 249 15.64 2.41 28.35
N PRO A 250 15.43 1.13 28.72
CA PRO A 250 16.29 0.45 29.69
C PRO A 250 17.69 0.22 29.12
#